data_AF-A0A392M7R6-F1
#
_entry.id   AF-A0A392M7R6-F1
#
_cell.length_a   1.000
_cell.length_b   1.000
_cell.length_c   1.000
_cell.angle_alpha   90.00
_cell.angle_beta   90.00
_cell.angle_gamma   90.00
#
_symmetry.space_group_name_H-M   'P 1'
#
loop_
_entity.id
_entity.type
_entity.pdbx_description
1 polymer ?
#
loop_
_entity_poly.entity_id
_entity_poly.type
_entity_poly.pdbx_seq_one_letter_code
_entity_poly.pdbx_strand_id
1 'polypeptide(L)'
;MCIFEEKLEEATLEKLIEWEYTFCDEDGETKRYFYRTPKTRELDNLLGDIYHKILDMERAITRDLFSHVSLFSTHLIKVSTFAAELDCFLSMALVARQNNYVRPLLTEENMLDIKNGRHVLQEMTVDTFIPNDTKIFHDGRVNIITGPNFSGKSIYLKQVGQ
;
A
#
# COMPACT_ATOMS: atom_id res chain seq x y z
N MET A 1 6.42 -2.29 -43.60
CA MET A 1 6.91 -1.05 -44.24
C MET A 1 8.27 -1.34 -44.85
N CYS A 2 8.58 -0.80 -46.03
CA CYS A 2 9.90 -0.94 -46.65
C CYS A 2 10.70 0.35 -46.41
N ILE A 3 11.99 0.22 -46.08
CA ILE A 3 12.86 1.33 -45.66
C ILE A 3 14.01 1.46 -46.67
N PHE A 4 14.28 2.67 -47.13
CA PHE A 4 15.40 2.99 -48.01
C PHE A 4 16.21 4.15 -47.46
N GLU A 5 17.52 4.14 -47.72
CA GLU A 5 18.44 5.22 -47.32
C GLU A 5 18.42 6.40 -48.30
N GLU A 6 17.87 6.20 -49.50
CA GLU A 6 17.71 7.23 -50.53
C GLU A 6 16.25 7.31 -51.01
N LYS A 7 15.84 8.52 -51.41
CA LYS A 7 14.50 8.74 -51.97
C LYS A 7 14.44 8.13 -53.36
N LEU A 8 13.53 7.18 -53.57
CA LEU A 8 13.28 6.61 -54.90
C LEU A 8 12.91 7.74 -55.89
N GLU A 9 13.55 7.74 -57.05
CA GLU A 9 13.26 8.67 -58.15
C GLU A 9 11.83 8.50 -58.67
N GLU A 10 11.18 9.59 -59.10
CA GLU A 10 9.79 9.57 -59.59
C GLU A 10 9.60 8.60 -60.77
N ALA A 11 10.58 8.48 -61.67
CA ALA A 11 10.56 7.51 -62.78
C ALA A 11 10.64 6.03 -62.35
N THR A 12 11.15 5.76 -61.14
CA THR A 12 11.24 4.42 -60.56
C THR A 12 9.98 4.08 -59.77
N LEU A 13 9.38 5.07 -59.11
CA LEU A 13 8.04 5.00 -58.50
C LEU A 13 6.94 4.79 -59.57
N GLU A 14 7.05 5.41 -60.75
CA GLU A 14 6.12 5.18 -61.87
C GLU A 14 6.16 3.73 -62.40
N LYS A 15 7.32 3.05 -62.32
CA LYS A 15 7.44 1.62 -62.65
C LYS A 15 6.95 0.70 -61.53
N LEU A 16 7.02 1.17 -60.29
CA LEU A 16 6.54 0.49 -59.08
C LEU A 16 5.17 1.07 -58.67
N ILE A 17 4.19 0.87 -59.54
CA ILE A 17 2.83 1.48 -59.59
C ILE A 17 2.06 1.46 -58.26
N GLU A 18 2.49 0.67 -57.26
CA GLU A 18 1.75 0.44 -56.03
C GLU A 18 2.51 0.81 -54.73
N TRP A 19 3.66 1.48 -54.84
CA TRP A 19 4.46 1.88 -53.68
C TRP A 19 4.15 3.32 -53.28
N GLU A 20 3.62 3.50 -52.08
CA GLU A 20 3.27 4.82 -51.58
C GLU A 20 4.23 5.31 -50.51
N TYR A 21 4.82 6.47 -50.76
CA TYR A 21 5.63 7.16 -49.76
C TYR A 21 4.77 7.58 -48.55
N THR A 22 5.22 7.26 -47.34
CA THR A 22 4.46 7.56 -46.11
C THR A 22 5.09 8.69 -45.31
N PHE A 23 6.38 8.58 -44.96
CA PHE A 23 7.12 9.63 -44.27
C PHE A 23 8.63 9.37 -44.39
N CYS A 24 9.45 10.36 -44.03
CA CYS A 24 10.89 10.25 -43.92
C CYS A 24 11.27 10.57 -42.48
N ASP A 25 12.20 9.81 -41.94
CA ASP A 25 12.78 10.05 -40.62
C ASP A 25 14.26 10.44 -40.79
N GLU A 26 14.72 11.39 -39.98
CA GLU A 26 16.10 11.90 -40.01
C GLU A 26 16.75 11.67 -38.64
N ASP A 27 17.51 10.57 -38.54
CA ASP A 27 18.35 10.25 -37.37
C ASP A 27 19.81 10.61 -37.68
N GLY A 28 20.22 11.84 -37.35
CA GLY A 28 21.59 12.31 -37.57
C GLY A 28 21.93 12.52 -39.05
N GLU A 29 23.00 11.89 -39.57
CA GLU A 29 23.39 11.99 -40.98
C GLU A 29 22.63 11.04 -41.93
N THR A 30 21.79 10.13 -41.39
CA THR A 30 21.09 9.11 -42.18
C THR A 30 19.63 9.47 -42.41
N LYS A 31 19.22 9.65 -43.67
CA LYS A 31 17.82 9.85 -44.03
C LYS A 31 17.18 8.51 -44.37
N ARG A 32 16.02 8.20 -43.79
CA ARG A 32 15.28 6.96 -44.06
C ARG A 32 13.92 7.27 -44.64
N TYR A 33 13.66 6.76 -45.84
CA TYR A 33 12.39 6.92 -46.55
C TYR A 33 11.54 5.67 -46.38
N PHE A 34 10.31 5.85 -45.90
CA PHE A 34 9.40 4.75 -45.62
C PHE A 34 8.29 4.67 -46.65
N TYR A 35 8.11 3.48 -47.22
CA TYR A 35 7.10 3.20 -48.24
C TYR A 35 6.15 2.09 -47.79
N ARG A 36 4.87 2.26 -48.13
CA ARG A 36 3.80 1.27 -47.99
C ARG A 36 3.63 0.54 -49.31
N THR A 37 3.59 -0.77 -49.24
CA THR A 37 3.21 -1.66 -50.35
C THR A 37 1.79 -2.19 -50.15
N PRO A 38 1.13 -2.69 -51.20
CA PRO A 38 -0.24 -3.22 -51.10
C PRO A 38 -0.35 -4.35 -50.09
N LYS A 39 0.65 -5.25 -50.07
CA LYS A 39 0.73 -6.33 -49.09
C LYS A 39 0.85 -5.82 -47.66
N THR A 40 1.58 -4.72 -47.44
CA THR A 40 1.62 -4.10 -46.10
C THR A 40 0.30 -3.46 -45.71
N ARG A 41 -0.47 -2.88 -46.65
CA ARG A 41 -1.81 -2.35 -46.37
C ARG A 41 -2.83 -3.44 -46.07
N GLU A 42 -2.77 -4.54 -46.83
CA GLU A 42 -3.62 -5.70 -46.59
C GLU A 42 -3.39 -6.29 -45.19
N LEU A 43 -2.12 -6.43 -44.79
CA LEU A 43 -1.76 -6.89 -43.45
C LEU A 43 -2.13 -5.87 -42.35
N ASP A 44 -1.97 -4.57 -42.60
CA ASP A 44 -2.36 -3.52 -41.66
C ASP A 44 -3.89 -3.51 -41.44
N ASN A 45 -4.67 -3.66 -42.51
CA ASN A 45 -6.13 -3.76 -42.43
C ASN A 45 -6.59 -5.06 -41.74
N LEU A 46 -5.89 -6.18 -41.96
CA LEU A 46 -6.26 -7.47 -41.38
C LEU A 46 -5.85 -7.57 -39.90
N LEU A 47 -4.67 -7.07 -39.53
CA LEU A 47 -4.03 -7.33 -38.24
C LEU A 47 -3.83 -6.09 -37.37
N GLY A 48 -3.78 -4.90 -37.95
CA GLY A 48 -3.43 -3.66 -37.26
C GLY A 48 -4.36 -3.34 -36.09
N ASP A 49 -5.66 -3.60 -36.25
CA ASP A 49 -6.67 -3.32 -35.23
C ASP A 49 -6.86 -4.44 -34.21
N ILE A 50 -6.30 -5.64 -34.44
CA ILE A 50 -6.57 -6.80 -33.57
C ILE A 50 -6.10 -6.54 -32.14
N TYR A 51 -4.91 -5.94 -31.99
CA TYR A 51 -4.38 -5.62 -30.67
C TYR A 51 -5.27 -4.62 -29.91
N HIS A 52 -5.76 -3.59 -30.60
CA HIS A 52 -6.70 -2.63 -30.02
C HIS A 52 -8.03 -3.27 -29.64
N LYS A 53 -8.57 -4.15 -30.49
CA LYS A 53 -9.79 -4.92 -30.18
C LYS A 53 -9.63 -5.81 -28.96
N ILE A 54 -8.48 -6.48 -28.81
CA ILE A 54 -8.18 -7.31 -27.63
C ILE A 54 -8.19 -6.44 -26.37
N LEU A 55 -7.49 -5.31 -26.38
CA LEU A 55 -7.44 -4.39 -25.24
C LEU A 55 -8.81 -3.82 -24.89
N ASP A 56 -9.63 -3.51 -25.88
CA ASP A 56 -10.98 -2.98 -25.65
C ASP A 56 -11.90 -4.04 -25.05
N MET A 57 -11.82 -5.29 -25.51
CA MET A 57 -12.54 -6.41 -24.89
C MET A 57 -12.07 -6.66 -23.46
N GLU A 58 -10.75 -6.64 -23.21
CA GLU A 58 -10.19 -6.83 -21.87
C GLU A 58 -10.69 -5.75 -20.90
N ARG A 59 -10.70 -4.49 -21.33
CA ARG A 59 -11.24 -3.38 -20.54
C ARG A 59 -12.73 -3.53 -20.28
N ALA A 60 -13.50 -3.97 -21.27
CA ALA A 60 -14.93 -4.21 -21.13
C ALA A 60 -15.20 -5.30 -20.07
N ILE A 61 -14.50 -6.43 -20.16
CA ILE A 61 -14.62 -7.55 -19.21
C ILE A 61 -14.22 -7.10 -17.79
N THR A 62 -13.10 -6.39 -17.67
CA THR A 62 -12.61 -5.93 -16.36
C THR A 62 -13.57 -4.92 -15.74
N ARG A 63 -14.13 -4.01 -16.55
CA ARG A 63 -15.14 -3.04 -16.08
C ARG A 63 -16.40 -3.73 -15.59
N ASP A 64 -16.87 -4.72 -16.34
CA ASP A 64 -18.04 -5.51 -15.96
C ASP A 64 -17.81 -6.25 -14.63
N LEU A 65 -16.64 -6.89 -14.48
CA LEU A 65 -16.24 -7.52 -13.24
C LEU A 65 -16.22 -6.54 -12.06
N PHE A 66 -15.65 -5.34 -12.23
CA PHE A 66 -15.66 -4.31 -11.19
C PHE A 66 -17.07 -3.87 -10.84
N SER A 67 -17.96 -3.71 -11.82
CA SER A 67 -19.36 -3.38 -11.58
C SER A 67 -20.05 -4.48 -10.76
N HIS A 68 -19.81 -5.75 -11.08
CA HIS A 68 -20.35 -6.88 -10.32
C HIS A 68 -19.81 -6.96 -8.88
N VAL A 69 -18.50 -6.79 -8.67
CA VAL A 69 -17.88 -6.82 -7.33
C VAL A 69 -18.32 -5.62 -6.49
N SER A 70 -18.49 -4.44 -7.11
CA SER A 70 -18.89 -3.21 -6.43
C SER A 70 -20.27 -3.33 -5.76
N LEU A 71 -21.18 -4.14 -6.31
CA LEU A 71 -22.47 -4.44 -5.68
C LEU A 71 -22.30 -5.06 -4.27
N PHE A 72 -21.21 -5.78 -4.04
CA PHE A 72 -20.89 -6.42 -2.75
C PHE A 72 -19.92 -5.61 -1.90
N SER A 73 -19.51 -4.42 -2.33
CA SER A 73 -18.53 -3.57 -1.63
C SER A 73 -18.86 -3.37 -0.15
N THR A 74 -20.13 -3.12 0.17
CA THR A 74 -20.59 -2.93 1.55
C THR A 74 -20.35 -4.16 2.43
N HIS A 75 -20.57 -5.36 1.89
CA HIS A 75 -20.31 -6.62 2.60
C HIS A 75 -18.81 -6.87 2.76
N LEU A 76 -18.02 -6.63 1.71
CA LEU A 76 -16.57 -6.76 1.75
C LEU A 76 -15.93 -5.84 2.80
N ILE A 77 -16.39 -4.58 2.86
CA ILE A 77 -15.92 -3.63 3.89
C ILE A 77 -16.28 -4.12 5.28
N LYS A 78 -17.53 -4.59 5.50
CA LYS A 78 -17.95 -5.12 6.81
C LYS A 78 -17.09 -6.30 7.25
N VAL A 79 -16.83 -7.25 6.35
CA VAL A 79 -15.96 -8.41 6.64
C VAL A 79 -14.53 -7.95 6.95
N SER A 80 -14.00 -7.00 6.18
CA SER A 80 -12.68 -6.42 6.40
C SER A 80 -12.57 -5.74 7.77
N THR A 81 -13.55 -4.92 8.15
CA THR A 81 -13.60 -4.28 9.48
C THR A 81 -13.68 -5.31 10.60
N PHE A 82 -14.51 -6.34 10.46
CA PHE A 82 -14.62 -7.39 11.46
C PHE A 82 -13.33 -8.19 11.59
N ALA A 83 -12.67 -8.52 10.48
CA ALA A 83 -11.38 -9.20 10.48
C ALA A 83 -10.29 -8.34 11.17
N ALA A 84 -10.28 -7.03 10.92
CA ALA A 84 -9.35 -6.11 11.56
C ALA A 84 -9.59 -6.00 13.08
N GLU A 85 -10.85 -5.95 13.50
CA GLU A 85 -11.20 -5.94 14.93
C GLU A 85 -10.77 -7.23 15.62
N LEU A 86 -11.04 -8.38 14.99
CA LEU A 86 -10.62 -9.69 15.49
C LEU A 86 -9.09 -9.78 15.62
N ASP A 87 -8.35 -9.32 14.61
CA ASP A 87 -6.88 -9.31 14.63
C ASP A 87 -6.33 -8.44 15.77
N CYS A 88 -6.95 -7.29 16.02
CA CYS A 88 -6.61 -6.43 17.16
C CYS A 88 -6.82 -7.13 18.51
N PHE A 89 -7.98 -7.79 18.70
CA PHE A 89 -8.25 -8.54 19.93
C PHE A 89 -7.30 -9.73 20.12
N LEU A 90 -7.01 -10.47 19.06
CA LEU A 90 -6.05 -11.58 19.10
C LEU A 90 -4.65 -11.09 19.45
N SER A 91 -4.20 -10.00 18.83
CA SER A 91 -2.91 -9.36 19.11
C SER A 91 -2.82 -8.91 20.57
N MET A 92 -3.85 -8.25 21.10
CA MET A 92 -3.91 -7.87 22.52
C MET A 92 -3.88 -9.08 23.45
N ALA A 93 -4.64 -10.15 23.14
CA ALA A 93 -4.66 -11.36 23.95
C ALA A 93 -3.31 -12.10 23.95
N LEU A 94 -2.63 -12.15 22.79
CA LEU A 94 -1.31 -12.75 22.66
C LEU A 94 -0.27 -12.00 23.49
N VAL A 95 -0.22 -10.68 23.37
CA VAL A 95 0.69 -9.82 24.14
C VAL A 95 0.40 -9.92 25.64
N ALA A 96 -0.89 -9.90 26.03
CA ALA A 96 -1.27 -10.06 27.42
C ALA A 96 -0.81 -11.40 28.00
N ARG A 97 -0.94 -12.49 27.24
CA ARG A 97 -0.46 -13.81 27.67
C ARG A 97 1.06 -13.89 27.73
N GLN A 98 1.77 -13.38 26.72
CA GLN A 98 3.23 -13.44 26.66
C GLN A 98 3.88 -12.64 27.79
N ASN A 99 3.32 -11.46 28.10
CA ASN A 99 3.89 -10.55 29.09
C ASN A 99 3.22 -10.64 30.47
N ASN A 100 2.32 -11.61 30.67
CA ASN A 100 1.53 -11.78 31.90
C ASN A 100 0.79 -10.49 32.32
N TYR A 101 0.13 -9.83 31.38
CA TYR A 101 -0.76 -8.71 31.68
C TYR A 101 -2.10 -9.21 32.20
N VAL A 102 -2.70 -8.40 33.07
CA VAL A 102 -3.96 -8.69 33.72
C VAL A 102 -5.02 -7.72 33.21
N ARG A 103 -6.27 -8.21 33.11
CA ARG A 103 -7.40 -7.36 32.79
C ARG A 103 -7.67 -6.42 33.97
N PRO A 104 -7.66 -5.09 33.78
CA PRO A 104 -7.97 -4.15 34.85
C PRO A 104 -9.44 -4.24 35.27
N LEU A 105 -9.71 -3.91 36.53
CA LEU A 105 -11.06 -3.72 37.05
C LEU A 105 -11.44 -2.25 36.92
N LEU A 106 -12.57 -1.97 36.29
CA LEU A 106 -13.10 -0.61 36.15
C LEU A 106 -14.04 -0.33 37.32
N THR A 107 -13.90 0.86 37.92
CA THR A 107 -14.74 1.37 39.01
C THR A 107 -15.18 2.79 38.71
N GLU A 108 -16.32 3.22 39.25
CA GLU A 108 -16.80 4.61 39.17
C GLU A 108 -16.15 5.51 40.24
N GLU A 109 -15.45 4.91 41.20
CA GLU A 109 -14.72 5.66 42.22
C GLU A 109 -13.49 6.35 41.63
N ASN A 110 -13.16 7.54 42.15
CA ASN A 110 -11.94 8.26 41.78
C ASN A 110 -10.72 7.61 42.44
N MET A 111 -10.33 6.44 41.93
CA MET A 111 -9.28 5.59 42.47
C MET A 111 -8.43 4.97 41.36
N LEU A 112 -7.13 4.88 41.61
CA LEU A 112 -6.19 4.08 40.83
C LEU A 112 -5.36 3.22 41.80
N ASP A 113 -5.52 1.90 41.74
CA ASP A 113 -4.70 0.93 42.48
C ASP A 113 -4.02 -0.01 41.48
N ILE A 114 -2.73 0.22 41.24
CA ILE A 114 -1.87 -0.61 40.41
C ILE A 114 -0.94 -1.38 41.34
N LYS A 115 -0.99 -2.71 41.27
CA LYS A 115 -0.09 -3.61 42.00
C LYS A 115 0.93 -4.20 41.04
N ASN A 116 2.21 -4.16 41.42
CA ASN A 116 3.33 -4.60 40.60
C ASN A 116 3.27 -4.04 39.17
N GLY A 117 2.97 -2.74 39.04
CA GLY A 117 2.88 -2.09 37.74
C GLY A 117 4.24 -2.06 37.03
N ARG A 118 4.21 -2.21 35.70
CA ARG A 118 5.41 -2.27 34.84
C ARG A 118 5.25 -1.32 33.67
N HIS A 119 6.33 -0.65 33.29
CA HIS A 119 6.33 0.20 32.10
C HIS A 119 6.56 -0.66 30.86
N VAL A 120 5.52 -0.82 30.03
CA VAL A 120 5.47 -1.74 28.87
C VAL A 120 6.71 -1.65 27.98
N LEU A 121 7.09 -0.46 27.53
CA LEU A 121 8.24 -0.31 26.63
C LEU A 121 9.60 -0.46 27.33
N GLN A 122 9.74 0.07 28.55
CA GLN A 122 11.00 0.06 29.27
C GLN A 122 11.37 -1.36 29.72
N GLU A 123 10.39 -2.17 30.11
CA GLU A 123 10.58 -3.59 30.47
C GLU A 123 11.23 -4.39 29.34
N MET A 124 10.93 -4.06 28.08
CA MET A 124 11.52 -4.73 26.91
C MET A 124 12.97 -4.35 26.64
N THR A 125 13.49 -3.30 27.29
CA THR A 125 14.85 -2.77 27.03
C THR A 125 15.86 -3.15 28.10
N VAL A 126 15.44 -3.84 29.17
CA VAL A 126 16.28 -4.18 30.32
C VAL A 126 16.14 -5.66 30.65
N ASP A 127 17.22 -6.28 31.14
CA ASP A 127 17.20 -7.70 31.53
C ASP A 127 16.31 -7.97 32.75
N THR A 128 16.16 -6.97 33.61
CA THR A 128 15.32 -7.07 34.81
C THR A 128 14.67 -5.73 35.10
N PHE A 129 13.34 -5.72 35.12
CA PHE A 129 12.54 -4.55 35.47
C PHE A 129 11.97 -4.73 36.88
N ILE A 130 12.09 -3.70 37.73
CA ILE A 130 11.52 -3.71 39.08
C ILE A 130 10.12 -3.10 39.01
N PRO A 131 9.04 -3.89 39.23
CA PRO A 131 7.68 -3.37 39.21
C PRO A 131 7.41 -2.45 40.40
N ASN A 132 6.49 -1.49 40.23
CA ASN A 132 6.14 -0.53 41.26
C ASN A 132 4.63 -0.46 41.49
N ASP A 133 4.23 -0.35 42.75
CA ASP A 133 2.84 -0.10 43.13
C ASP A 133 2.48 1.38 42.93
N THR A 134 1.22 1.65 42.61
CA THR A 134 0.66 2.99 42.52
C THR A 134 -0.69 3.02 43.17
N LYS A 135 -0.87 3.90 44.15
CA LYS A 135 -2.15 4.14 44.80
C LYS A 135 -2.48 5.62 44.75
N ILE A 136 -3.62 5.93 44.15
CA ILE A 136 -4.18 7.27 44.08
C ILE A 136 -5.64 7.14 44.53
N PHE A 137 -5.98 7.82 45.62
CA PHE A 137 -7.33 7.85 46.18
C PHE A 137 -7.84 9.30 46.21
N HIS A 138 -9.11 9.48 46.54
CA HIS A 138 -9.78 10.78 46.57
C HIS A 138 -9.02 11.87 47.34
N ASP A 139 -8.42 11.53 48.49
CA ASP A 139 -7.72 12.47 49.38
C ASP A 139 -6.23 12.66 49.04
N GLY A 140 -5.73 11.97 48.00
CA GLY A 140 -4.32 11.94 47.62
C GLY A 140 -4.09 12.19 46.13
N ARG A 141 -4.76 13.21 45.56
CA ARG A 141 -4.70 13.52 44.11
C ARG A 141 -3.33 13.98 43.62
N VAL A 142 -2.45 14.40 44.53
CA VAL A 142 -1.10 14.89 44.21
C VAL A 142 -0.07 14.04 44.94
N ASN A 143 0.74 13.31 44.19
CA ASN A 143 1.84 12.52 44.71
C ASN A 143 3.17 13.23 44.43
N ILE A 144 3.93 13.53 45.50
CA ILE A 144 5.28 14.12 45.38
C ILE A 144 6.29 12.97 45.36
N ILE A 145 6.99 12.82 44.24
CA ILE A 145 7.98 11.76 44.05
C ILE A 145 9.38 12.38 44.10
N THR A 146 10.15 12.04 45.11
CA THR A 146 11.55 12.48 45.28
C THR A 146 12.50 11.29 45.18
N GLY A 147 13.76 11.57 44.85
CA GLY A 147 14.80 10.54 44.78
C GLY A 147 15.99 10.97 43.91
N PRO A 148 17.14 10.28 44.00
CA PRO A 148 18.35 10.57 43.25
C PRO A 148 18.16 10.53 41.73
N ASN A 149 19.05 11.16 40.97
CA ASN A 149 19.04 11.01 39.51
C ASN A 149 19.21 9.53 39.11
N PHE A 150 18.63 9.13 37.98
CA PHE A 150 18.60 7.75 37.49
C PHE A 150 17.83 6.73 38.35
N SER A 151 17.10 7.17 39.39
CA SER A 151 16.27 6.28 40.22
C SER A 151 14.93 5.86 39.59
N GLY A 152 14.73 6.07 38.28
CA GLY A 152 13.50 5.65 37.58
C GLY A 152 12.25 6.52 37.78
N LYS A 153 12.32 7.68 38.45
CA LYS A 153 11.16 8.57 38.70
C LYS A 153 10.34 8.89 37.44
N SER A 154 11.02 9.24 36.34
CA SER A 154 10.36 9.55 35.08
C SER A 154 9.74 8.33 34.41
N ILE A 155 10.33 7.15 34.59
CA ILE A 155 9.78 5.87 34.09
C ILE A 155 8.51 5.53 34.87
N TYR A 156 8.53 5.69 36.20
CA TYR A 156 7.34 5.51 37.05
C TYR A 156 6.20 6.44 36.64
N LEU A 157 6.48 7.74 36.42
CA LEU A 157 5.45 8.69 35.98
C LEU A 157 4.85 8.31 34.62
N LYS A 158 5.68 7.88 33.66
CA LYS A 158 5.21 7.42 32.35
C LYS A 158 4.41 6.11 32.44
N GLN A 159 4.79 5.20 33.33
CA GLN A 159 4.05 3.96 33.57
C GLN A 159 2.61 4.22 34.02
N VAL A 160 2.40 5.25 34.85
CA VAL A 160 1.07 5.58 35.40
C VAL A 160 0.26 6.42 34.41
N GLY A 161 0.92 7.28 33.63
CA GLY A 161 0.26 8.24 32.74
C GLY A 161 0.14 7.84 31.27
N GLN A 162 0.74 6.72 30.83
CA GLN A 162 0.72 6.23 29.45
C GLN A 162 0.28 4.79 29.35
#